data_AF-A0A971TR09-F1
#
_entry.id   AF-A0A971TR09-F1
#
_cell.length_a   1.000
_cell.length_b   1.000
_cell.length_c   1.000
_cell.angle_alpha   90.00
_cell.angle_beta   90.00
_cell.angle_gamma   90.00
#
_symmetry.space_group_name_H-M   'P 1'
#
loop_
_entity.id
_entity.type
_entity.pdbx_description
1 polymer ?
#
loop_
_entity_poly.entity_id
_entity_poly.type
_entity_poly.pdbx_seq_one_letter_code
_entity_poly.pdbx_strand_id
1 'polypeptide(L)'
;MLKTNEKASQVILEMFNGSEDARPVVFIGAGLSCPPYLLWNELIEHLAEITNYKEKEKLKGNPLKATQALQKYNPEGFREALVEMFSKDPDDCSPALREVVRINFKAFLTTNFDRSIETAFAFEDRACPGYYSSDSNSRLLSSLCRSQNLFYLHGRVDRNPSQRLEIVFTEDEYDQAYFRHNGHVGTFLFDVFSQNSVIFTGFSLNKHEPVNYVLQAILRIKEKFNITNISQDWKILLPNGEKRDPEFSDQLEQAKVGTILFDKVDASFSGLRLVWKKVADTLRWERRREIPCSLNPITKPNSGEGYV
;
A
#
# COMPACT_ATOMS: atom_id res chain seq x y z
N MET A 1 -12.76 -14.29 -17.93
CA MET A 1 -11.55 -13.63 -17.41
C MET A 1 -10.36 -14.41 -17.98
N LEU A 2 -9.18 -13.81 -18.18
CA LEU A 2 -8.02 -14.58 -18.68
C LEU A 2 -7.63 -15.65 -17.63
N LYS A 3 -7.21 -16.85 -18.08
CA LYS A 3 -6.88 -17.97 -17.18
C LYS A 3 -5.86 -17.59 -16.11
N THR A 4 -4.89 -16.73 -16.44
CA THR A 4 -3.90 -16.21 -15.50
C THR A 4 -4.54 -15.37 -14.39
N ASN A 5 -5.48 -14.50 -14.72
CA ASN A 5 -6.19 -13.65 -13.75
C ASN A 5 -7.11 -14.46 -12.84
N GLU A 6 -7.73 -15.52 -13.36
CA GLU A 6 -8.50 -16.47 -12.56
C GLU A 6 -7.61 -17.21 -11.56
N LYS A 7 -6.45 -17.71 -12.02
CA LYS A 7 -5.45 -18.33 -11.16
C LYS A 7 -4.93 -17.36 -10.09
N ALA A 8 -4.65 -16.11 -10.46
CA ALA A 8 -4.22 -15.08 -9.52
C ALA A 8 -5.26 -14.85 -8.41
N SER A 9 -6.53 -14.74 -8.80
CA SER A 9 -7.64 -14.58 -7.85
C SER A 9 -7.74 -15.77 -6.90
N GLN A 10 -7.58 -17.00 -7.42
CA GLN A 10 -7.65 -18.22 -6.62
C GLN A 10 -6.52 -18.30 -5.58
N VAL A 11 -5.29 -17.99 -5.96
CA VAL A 11 -4.14 -17.97 -5.03
C VAL A 11 -4.35 -16.92 -3.93
N ILE A 12 -4.91 -15.76 -4.26
CA ILE A 12 -5.23 -14.72 -3.27
C ILE A 12 -6.32 -15.22 -2.31
N LEU A 13 -7.39 -15.84 -2.82
CA LEU A 13 -8.46 -16.40 -1.99
C LEU A 13 -7.94 -17.44 -1.01
N GLU A 14 -6.97 -18.26 -1.41
CA GLU A 14 -6.32 -19.23 -0.52
C GLU A 14 -5.63 -18.59 0.69
N MET A 15 -5.14 -17.35 0.55
CA MET A 15 -4.56 -16.60 1.67
C MET A 15 -5.59 -16.10 2.69
N PHE A 16 -6.88 -16.17 2.36
CA PHE A 16 -7.98 -15.88 3.29
C PHE A 16 -8.54 -17.14 3.97
N ASN A 17 -8.06 -18.34 3.61
CA ASN A 17 -8.51 -19.58 4.22
C ASN A 17 -7.96 -19.69 5.65
N GLY A 18 -8.80 -19.39 6.64
CA GLY A 18 -8.44 -19.43 8.06
C GLY A 18 -9.49 -18.77 8.95
N SER A 19 -9.15 -18.51 10.21
CA SER A 19 -9.99 -17.70 11.11
C SER A 19 -10.00 -16.23 10.69
N GLU A 20 -10.92 -15.42 11.23
CA GLU A 20 -10.90 -13.96 11.00
C GLU A 20 -9.56 -13.30 11.37
N ASP A 21 -8.78 -13.88 12.29
CA ASP A 21 -7.46 -13.37 12.67
C ASP A 21 -6.35 -13.69 11.65
N ALA A 22 -6.60 -14.66 10.75
CA ALA A 22 -5.69 -15.09 9.68
C ALA A 22 -5.80 -14.24 8.41
N ARG A 23 -6.71 -13.24 8.37
CA ARG A 23 -6.85 -12.34 7.22
C ARG A 23 -5.53 -11.65 6.90
N PRO A 24 -5.12 -11.58 5.62
CA PRO A 24 -3.85 -10.97 5.25
C PRO A 24 -3.89 -9.45 5.47
N VAL A 25 -2.69 -8.89 5.61
CA VAL A 25 -2.43 -7.46 5.44
C VAL A 25 -2.25 -7.19 3.95
N VAL A 26 -2.83 -6.10 3.45
CA VAL A 26 -2.55 -5.65 2.07
C VAL A 26 -1.55 -4.51 2.11
N PHE A 27 -0.54 -4.59 1.25
CA PHE A 27 0.45 -3.55 1.05
C PHE A 27 0.25 -2.95 -0.34
N ILE A 28 -0.10 -1.68 -0.38
CA ILE A 28 -0.47 -0.92 -1.57
C ILE A 28 0.68 0.02 -1.97
N GLY A 29 1.18 -0.12 -3.19
CA GLY A 29 2.16 0.77 -3.81
C GLY A 29 1.54 1.83 -4.73
N ALA A 30 2.40 2.68 -5.31
CA ALA A 30 2.00 3.85 -6.09
C ALA A 30 1.25 3.53 -7.40
N GLY A 31 1.38 2.30 -7.92
CA GLY A 31 0.67 1.83 -9.11
C GLY A 31 -0.85 1.71 -8.94
N LEU A 32 -1.36 1.88 -7.71
CA LEU A 32 -2.79 1.99 -7.42
C LEU A 32 -3.24 3.42 -7.06
N SER A 33 -2.33 4.38 -6.94
CA SER A 33 -2.69 5.78 -6.69
C SER A 33 -3.32 6.42 -7.92
N CYS A 34 -4.19 7.41 -7.67
CA CYS A 34 -4.81 8.23 -8.70
C CYS A 34 -4.66 9.71 -8.28
N PRO A 35 -4.21 10.63 -9.14
CA PRO A 35 -3.52 10.32 -10.39
C PRO A 35 -2.26 9.46 -10.15
N PRO A 36 -1.74 8.77 -11.18
CA PRO A 36 -0.49 8.06 -11.08
C PRO A 36 0.65 8.99 -10.66
N TYR A 37 1.60 8.47 -9.91
CA TYR A 37 2.79 9.22 -9.52
C TYR A 37 3.64 9.51 -10.76
N LEU A 38 4.33 10.65 -10.75
CA LEU A 38 5.38 10.93 -11.72
C LEU A 38 6.46 9.85 -11.65
N LEU A 39 7.02 9.49 -12.80
CA LEU A 39 8.22 8.67 -12.81
C LEU A 39 9.37 9.43 -12.15
N TRP A 40 10.31 8.72 -11.53
CA TRP A 40 11.43 9.34 -10.81
C TRP A 40 12.16 10.43 -11.59
N ASN A 41 12.41 10.24 -12.89
CA ASN A 41 13.08 11.24 -13.72
C ASN A 41 12.24 12.52 -13.85
N GLU A 42 10.95 12.38 -14.13
CA GLU A 42 10.00 13.50 -14.28
C GLU A 42 9.82 14.24 -12.94
N LEU A 43 9.71 13.48 -11.85
CA LEU A 43 9.64 14.00 -10.48
C LEU A 43 10.89 14.83 -10.14
N ILE A 44 12.09 14.30 -10.42
CA ILE A 44 13.35 15.02 -10.14
C ILE A 44 13.45 16.29 -10.98
N GLU A 45 13.06 16.25 -12.26
CA GLU A 45 13.05 17.42 -13.12
C GLU A 45 12.10 18.50 -12.60
N HIS A 46 10.90 18.11 -12.18
CA HIS A 46 9.91 19.01 -11.61
C HIS A 46 10.40 19.62 -10.28
N LEU A 47 10.96 18.81 -9.39
CA LEU A 47 11.55 19.27 -8.13
C LEU A 47 12.73 20.22 -8.39
N ALA A 48 13.57 19.94 -9.40
CA ALA A 48 14.69 20.80 -9.77
C ALA A 48 14.23 22.18 -10.28
N GLU A 49 13.08 22.25 -10.95
CA GLU A 49 12.49 23.50 -11.41
C GLU A 49 11.98 24.35 -10.25
N ILE A 50 11.19 23.76 -9.35
CA ILE A 50 10.64 24.48 -8.19
C ILE A 50 11.76 24.94 -7.25
N THR A 51 12.76 24.08 -7.03
CA THR A 51 13.91 24.43 -6.19
C THR A 51 14.90 25.40 -6.87
N ASN A 52 14.70 25.75 -8.15
CA ASN A 52 15.61 26.54 -8.98
C ASN A 52 17.04 25.95 -9.07
N TYR A 53 17.16 24.62 -9.04
CA TYR A 53 18.45 23.93 -9.10
C TYR A 53 19.04 23.99 -10.51
N LYS A 54 20.17 24.69 -10.67
CA LYS A 54 20.77 24.96 -12.00
C LYS A 54 21.52 23.78 -12.61
N GLU A 55 22.08 22.89 -11.79
CA GLU A 55 22.99 21.84 -12.24
C GLU A 55 22.29 20.50 -12.51
N LYS A 56 21.18 20.51 -13.26
CA LYS A 56 20.30 19.33 -13.46
C LYS A 56 21.04 18.05 -13.89
N GLU A 57 22.15 18.17 -14.62
CA GLU A 57 23.01 17.04 -15.00
C GLU A 57 23.56 16.24 -13.79
N LYS A 58 23.80 16.90 -12.65
CA LYS A 58 24.25 16.26 -11.40
C LYS A 58 23.17 15.41 -10.73
N LEU A 59 21.90 15.57 -11.13
CA LEU A 59 20.76 14.85 -10.57
C LEU A 59 20.47 13.53 -11.30
N LYS A 60 21.16 13.25 -12.42
CA LYS A 60 21.01 11.99 -13.15
C LYS A 60 21.53 10.81 -12.33
N GLY A 61 20.81 9.69 -12.35
CA GLY A 61 21.27 8.43 -11.76
C GLY A 61 20.39 7.93 -10.62
N ASN A 62 20.87 8.06 -9.37
CA ASN A 62 20.11 7.60 -8.20
C ASN A 62 19.10 8.68 -7.78
N PRO A 63 17.79 8.40 -7.84
CA PRO A 63 16.76 9.37 -7.54
C PRO A 63 16.77 9.83 -6.08
N LEU A 64 17.11 8.95 -5.13
CA LEU A 64 17.16 9.30 -3.71
C LEU A 64 18.32 10.22 -3.37
N LYS A 65 19.44 10.10 -4.10
CA LYS A 65 20.55 11.05 -4.02
C LYS A 65 20.18 12.40 -4.66
N ALA A 66 19.43 12.36 -5.76
CA ALA A 66 18.93 13.57 -6.40
C ALA A 66 17.96 14.32 -5.48
N THR A 67 16.97 13.64 -4.89
CA THR A 67 16.04 14.25 -3.93
C THR A 67 16.79 14.76 -2.70
N GLN A 68 17.79 14.04 -2.20
CA GLN A 68 18.65 14.50 -1.10
C GLN A 68 19.39 15.80 -1.43
N ALA A 69 19.95 15.90 -2.64
CA ALA A 69 20.67 17.09 -3.09
C ALA A 69 19.73 18.29 -3.26
N LEU A 70 18.54 18.07 -3.82
CA LEU A 70 17.49 19.09 -3.98
C LEU A 70 16.99 19.60 -2.62
N GLN A 71 16.70 18.69 -1.69
CA GLN A 71 16.30 19.03 -0.32
C GLN A 71 17.38 19.87 0.38
N LYS A 72 18.67 19.50 0.25
CA LYS A 72 19.79 20.25 0.85
C LYS A 72 19.99 21.63 0.21
N TYR A 73 19.69 21.77 -1.09
CA TYR A 73 19.84 23.02 -1.82
C TYR A 73 18.77 24.06 -1.47
N ASN A 74 17.50 23.65 -1.46
CA ASN A 74 16.37 24.53 -1.14
C ASN A 74 15.29 23.74 -0.37
N PRO A 75 15.43 23.62 0.97
CA PRO A 75 14.51 22.82 1.79
C PRO A 75 13.05 23.26 1.70
N GLU A 76 12.80 24.58 1.70
CA GLU A 76 11.43 25.11 1.66
C GLU A 76 10.77 24.89 0.30
N GLY A 77 11.46 25.23 -0.80
CA GLY A 77 10.93 24.99 -2.15
C GLY A 77 10.70 23.50 -2.41
N PHE A 78 11.59 22.65 -1.91
CA PHE A 78 11.42 21.19 -1.99
C PHE A 78 10.18 20.71 -1.24
N ARG A 79 9.96 21.22 -0.02
CA ARG A 79 8.77 20.90 0.78
C ARG A 79 7.49 21.37 0.10
N GLU A 80 7.47 22.61 -0.40
CA GLU A 80 6.32 23.18 -1.11
C GLU A 80 5.95 22.34 -2.33
N ALA A 81 6.93 21.92 -3.12
CA ALA A 81 6.71 21.03 -4.26
C ALA A 81 6.04 19.71 -3.85
N LEU A 82 6.55 19.05 -2.80
CA LEU A 82 5.98 17.79 -2.32
C LEU A 82 4.55 17.95 -1.81
N VAL A 83 4.27 19.04 -1.09
CA VAL A 83 2.90 19.35 -0.63
C VAL A 83 1.99 19.60 -1.83
N GLU A 84 2.41 20.40 -2.80
CA GLU A 84 1.63 20.69 -4.00
C GLU A 84 1.26 19.41 -4.77
N MET A 85 2.21 18.49 -4.87
CA MET A 85 2.05 17.23 -5.58
C MET A 85 1.14 16.23 -4.86
N PHE A 86 1.31 16.06 -3.54
CA PHE A 86 0.71 14.93 -2.82
C PHE A 86 -0.45 15.29 -1.89
N SER A 87 -0.69 16.58 -1.59
CA SER A 87 -1.77 17.00 -0.68
C SER A 87 -3.15 17.09 -1.32
N LYS A 88 -3.22 17.11 -2.66
CA LYS A 88 -4.48 17.22 -3.39
C LYS A 88 -5.26 15.92 -3.22
N ASP A 89 -6.54 16.04 -2.87
CA ASP A 89 -7.38 14.85 -2.86
C ASP A 89 -7.61 14.45 -4.31
N PRO A 90 -7.47 13.17 -4.65
CA PRO A 90 -7.77 12.69 -5.98
C PRO A 90 -9.22 12.97 -6.37
N ASP A 91 -9.43 13.55 -7.55
CA ASP A 91 -10.78 13.71 -8.13
C ASP A 91 -11.35 12.38 -8.67
N ASP A 92 -10.49 11.36 -8.81
CA ASP A 92 -10.83 10.03 -9.30
C ASP A 92 -10.10 8.95 -8.48
N CYS A 93 -10.45 7.69 -8.68
CA CYS A 93 -9.89 6.57 -7.94
C CYS A 93 -9.62 5.39 -8.86
N SER A 94 -8.46 4.74 -8.68
CA SER A 94 -8.12 3.51 -9.39
C SER A 94 -9.24 2.47 -9.23
N PRO A 95 -9.83 1.96 -10.34
CA PRO A 95 -10.85 0.93 -10.27
C PRO A 95 -10.39 -0.33 -9.54
N ALA A 96 -9.10 -0.66 -9.60
CA ALA A 96 -8.54 -1.78 -8.84
C ALA A 96 -8.49 -1.48 -7.34
N LEU A 97 -8.09 -0.26 -6.94
CA LEU A 97 -8.04 0.14 -5.54
C LEU A 97 -9.44 0.14 -4.90
N ARG A 98 -10.47 0.53 -5.66
CA ARG A 98 -11.88 0.42 -5.24
C ARG A 98 -12.28 -1.02 -4.88
N GLU A 99 -11.87 -1.99 -5.70
CA GLU A 99 -12.11 -3.40 -5.40
C GLU A 99 -11.30 -3.90 -4.19
N VAL A 100 -10.07 -3.40 -4.01
CA VAL A 100 -9.22 -3.72 -2.84
C VAL A 100 -9.85 -3.23 -1.54
N VAL A 101 -10.31 -1.99 -1.47
CA VAL A 101 -10.88 -1.45 -0.21
C VAL A 101 -12.20 -2.12 0.15
N ARG A 102 -12.92 -2.75 -0.79
CA ARG A 102 -14.12 -3.58 -0.52
C ARG A 102 -13.80 -4.87 0.23
N ILE A 103 -12.56 -5.33 0.21
CA ILE A 103 -12.13 -6.56 0.90
C ILE A 103 -11.84 -6.26 2.36
N ASN A 104 -12.16 -7.21 3.23
CA ASN A 104 -12.00 -7.07 4.67
C ASN A 104 -10.58 -7.46 5.11
N PHE A 105 -9.55 -6.75 4.66
CA PHE A 105 -8.17 -6.99 5.10
C PHE A 105 -8.00 -6.71 6.59
N LYS A 106 -6.94 -7.27 7.19
CA LYS A 106 -6.59 -7.05 8.59
C LYS A 106 -6.06 -5.64 8.85
N ALA A 107 -5.27 -5.13 7.91
CA ALA A 107 -4.77 -3.76 7.85
C ALA A 107 -4.35 -3.41 6.42
N PHE A 108 -4.21 -2.11 6.16
CA PHE A 108 -3.70 -1.56 4.90
C PHE A 108 -2.36 -0.88 5.18
N LEU A 109 -1.30 -1.26 4.47
CA LEU A 109 0.00 -0.60 4.52
C LEU A 109 0.27 0.08 3.19
N THR A 110 0.95 1.22 3.21
CA THR A 110 1.40 1.90 1.99
C THR A 110 2.69 2.68 2.20
N THR A 111 3.48 2.80 1.15
CA THR A 111 4.62 3.73 1.03
C THR A 111 4.24 5.03 0.31
N ASN A 112 2.98 5.15 -0.11
CA ASN A 112 2.49 6.33 -0.82
C ASN A 112 2.25 7.46 0.19
N PHE A 113 2.26 8.71 -0.27
CA PHE A 113 2.05 9.90 0.57
C PHE A 113 0.62 10.45 0.47
N ASP A 114 -0.05 10.12 -0.63
CA ASP A 114 -1.33 10.68 -1.04
C ASP A 114 -2.54 9.99 -0.38
N ARG A 115 -3.72 10.54 -0.61
CA ARG A 115 -4.98 10.13 0.01
C ARG A 115 -5.84 9.21 -0.87
N SER A 116 -5.27 8.54 -1.88
CA SER A 116 -6.01 7.66 -2.81
C SER A 116 -6.73 6.52 -2.10
N ILE A 117 -6.14 5.94 -1.05
CA ILE A 117 -6.77 4.84 -0.30
C ILE A 117 -7.99 5.36 0.46
N GLU A 118 -7.86 6.49 1.16
CA GLU A 118 -8.98 7.15 1.86
C GLU A 118 -10.10 7.52 0.88
N THR A 119 -9.71 8.06 -0.27
CA THR A 119 -10.62 8.43 -1.36
C THR A 119 -11.35 7.20 -1.89
N ALA A 120 -10.67 6.07 -2.04
CA ALA A 120 -11.29 4.80 -2.43
C ALA A 120 -12.35 4.32 -1.43
N PHE A 121 -12.10 4.47 -0.12
CA PHE A 121 -13.12 4.18 0.91
C PHE A 121 -14.36 5.07 0.74
N ALA A 122 -14.16 6.37 0.50
CA ALA A 122 -15.25 7.31 0.26
C ALA A 122 -16.06 6.96 -1.00
N PHE A 123 -15.40 6.60 -2.11
CA PHE A 123 -16.05 6.17 -3.35
C PHE A 123 -16.89 4.89 -3.21
N GLU A 124 -16.61 4.06 -2.22
CA GLU A 124 -17.34 2.83 -1.91
C GLU A 124 -18.36 3.02 -0.78
N ASP A 125 -18.66 4.26 -0.40
CA ASP A 125 -19.57 4.62 0.70
C ASP A 125 -19.19 3.94 2.03
N ARG A 126 -17.88 3.79 2.28
CA ARG A 126 -17.34 3.18 3.49
C ARG A 126 -16.68 4.22 4.38
N ALA A 127 -16.86 4.06 5.68
CA ALA A 127 -16.11 4.84 6.66
C ALA A 127 -14.60 4.59 6.46
N CYS A 128 -13.85 5.69 6.33
CA CYS A 128 -12.40 5.60 6.27
C CYS A 128 -11.87 5.02 7.58
N PRO A 129 -10.99 4.01 7.54
CA PRO A 129 -10.37 3.49 8.75
C PRO A 129 -9.50 4.55 9.42
N GLY A 130 -9.18 4.33 10.70
CA GLY A 130 -8.16 5.13 11.38
C GLY A 130 -6.82 4.98 10.67
N TYR A 131 -6.09 6.08 10.51
CA TYR A 131 -4.77 6.06 9.88
C TYR A 131 -3.65 6.37 10.87
N TYR A 132 -2.47 5.83 10.59
CA TYR A 132 -1.24 6.02 11.34
C TYR A 132 -0.10 6.25 10.36
N SER A 133 0.79 7.15 10.71
CA SER A 133 1.93 7.57 9.91
C SER A 133 3.22 7.47 10.72
N SER A 134 4.36 7.45 10.02
CA SER A 134 5.71 7.55 10.57
C SER A 134 6.07 8.92 11.15
N ASP A 135 5.23 9.94 10.94
CA ASP A 135 5.43 11.28 11.50
C ASP A 135 5.31 11.32 13.03
N SER A 136 5.79 12.40 13.63
CA SER A 136 5.85 12.64 15.08
C SER A 136 4.49 12.76 15.76
N ASN A 137 3.40 12.99 15.01
CA ASN A 137 2.05 13.07 15.56
C ASN A 137 1.39 11.69 15.70
N SER A 138 1.96 10.67 15.06
CA SER A 138 1.46 9.29 15.06
C SER A 138 2.57 8.31 15.44
N ARG A 139 2.21 7.07 15.76
CA ARG A 139 3.18 5.98 15.90
C ARG A 139 2.71 4.78 15.11
N LEU A 140 3.63 4.20 14.35
CA LEU A 140 3.45 2.89 13.75
C LEU A 140 3.48 1.83 14.86
N LEU A 141 2.30 1.38 15.29
CA LEU A 141 2.16 0.34 16.32
C LEU A 141 1.56 -0.92 15.71
N SER A 142 2.31 -2.03 15.76
CA SER A 142 1.90 -3.33 15.22
C SER A 142 0.63 -3.89 15.89
N SER A 143 0.39 -3.53 17.15
CA SER A 143 -0.84 -3.89 17.90
C SER A 143 -2.14 -3.33 17.30
N LEU A 144 -2.03 -2.34 16.41
CA LEU A 144 -3.13 -1.74 15.67
C LEU A 144 -3.40 -2.43 14.32
N CYS A 145 -2.54 -3.36 13.89
CA CYS A 145 -2.72 -4.20 12.70
C CYS A 145 -3.72 -5.33 12.94
N ARG A 146 -4.91 -4.97 13.41
CA ARG A 146 -6.08 -5.87 13.60
C ARG A 146 -7.42 -5.17 13.37
N SER A 147 -7.42 -3.84 13.22
CA SER A 147 -8.64 -3.01 13.16
C SER A 147 -8.91 -2.42 11.78
N GLN A 148 -8.37 -3.01 10.71
CA GLN A 148 -8.42 -2.47 9.34
C GLN A 148 -7.77 -1.09 9.17
N ASN A 149 -6.94 -0.69 10.13
CA ASN A 149 -6.28 0.60 10.10
C ASN A 149 -5.35 0.73 8.89
N LEU A 150 -5.16 1.98 8.46
CA LEU A 150 -4.29 2.36 7.36
C LEU A 150 -2.94 2.87 7.91
N PHE A 151 -1.84 2.39 7.36
CA PHE A 151 -0.48 2.73 7.81
C PHE A 151 0.32 3.32 6.65
N TYR A 152 0.68 4.59 6.80
CA TYR A 152 1.53 5.37 5.91
C TYR A 152 2.99 5.28 6.38
N LEU A 153 3.75 4.34 5.79
CA LEU A 153 5.11 4.04 6.27
C LEU A 153 6.10 5.16 5.99
N HIS A 154 5.86 5.95 4.96
CA HIS A 154 6.74 7.06 4.56
C HIS A 154 6.17 8.41 4.90
N GLY A 155 5.11 8.46 5.70
CA GLY A 155 4.42 9.69 6.00
C GLY A 155 3.21 9.89 5.11
N ARG A 156 2.33 10.81 5.54
CA ARG A 156 1.12 11.20 4.83
C ARG A 156 1.15 12.71 4.64
N VAL A 157 0.90 13.18 3.42
CA VAL A 157 0.92 14.60 3.10
C VAL A 157 -0.48 15.20 3.28
N ASP A 158 -0.60 16.19 4.18
CA ASP A 158 -1.84 16.91 4.45
C ASP A 158 -1.93 18.27 3.73
N ARG A 159 -3.17 18.75 3.55
CA ARG A 159 -3.48 20.06 2.95
C ARG A 159 -3.02 21.27 3.77
N ASN A 160 -2.89 21.11 5.09
CA ASN A 160 -2.48 22.17 6.01
C ASN A 160 -1.11 21.83 6.61
N PRO A 161 0.01 22.22 5.99
CA PRO A 161 1.33 22.08 6.58
C PRO A 161 1.56 23.19 7.61
N SER A 162 0.71 23.27 8.65
CA SER A 162 1.04 24.06 9.84
C SER A 162 2.13 23.39 10.68
N GLN A 163 2.57 22.19 10.28
CA GLN A 163 3.63 21.40 10.88
C GLN A 163 4.72 21.07 9.86
N ARG A 164 5.88 20.68 10.39
CA ARG A 164 7.00 20.13 9.62
C ARG A 164 6.49 18.94 8.78
N LEU A 165 6.71 18.96 7.47
CA LEU A 165 6.44 17.80 6.62
C LEU A 165 7.43 16.69 7.01
N GLU A 166 6.91 15.62 7.58
CA GLU A 166 7.71 14.48 8.04
C GLU A 166 7.41 13.27 7.17
N ILE A 167 8.16 13.18 6.07
CA ILE A 167 8.06 12.06 5.13
C ILE A 167 9.43 11.38 4.94
N VAL A 168 9.41 10.15 4.42
CA VAL A 168 10.60 9.38 4.07
C VAL A 168 10.79 9.45 2.55
N PHE A 169 11.67 10.34 2.07
CA PHE A 169 11.77 10.63 0.63
C PHE A 169 13.19 10.83 0.10
N THR A 170 14.16 11.03 0.99
CA THR A 170 15.58 11.19 0.66
C THR A 170 16.42 10.01 1.16
N GLU A 171 17.62 9.83 0.61
CA GLU A 171 18.51 8.73 0.98
C GLU A 171 18.76 8.66 2.51
N ASP A 172 19.03 9.80 3.15
CA ASP A 172 19.28 9.86 4.61
C ASP A 172 18.01 9.49 5.40
N GLU A 173 16.82 9.88 4.94
CA GLU A 173 15.54 9.56 5.59
C GLU A 173 15.20 8.07 5.46
N TYR A 174 15.45 7.45 4.31
CA TYR A 174 15.28 6.00 4.13
C TYR A 174 16.20 5.21 5.06
N ASP A 175 17.48 5.57 5.13
CA ASP A 175 18.42 4.92 6.06
C ASP A 175 17.97 5.06 7.52
N GLN A 176 17.56 6.27 7.91
CA GLN A 176 17.07 6.56 9.26
C GLN A 176 15.78 5.79 9.61
N ALA A 177 14.85 5.65 8.66
CA ALA A 177 13.55 5.00 8.89
C ALA A 177 13.65 3.47 8.95
N TYR A 178 14.50 2.86 8.12
CA TYR A 178 14.56 1.41 7.94
C TYR A 178 15.70 0.71 8.68
N PHE A 179 16.87 1.36 8.77
CA PHE A 179 18.12 0.63 9.02
C PHE A 179 18.87 1.07 10.27
N ARG A 180 18.72 2.32 10.71
CA ARG A 180 19.38 2.79 11.92
C ARG A 180 18.80 2.17 13.19
N HIS A 181 19.56 2.22 14.26
CA HIS A 181 19.10 1.82 15.59
C HIS A 181 17.85 2.65 15.96
N ASN A 182 16.73 1.98 16.22
CA ASN A 182 15.38 2.56 16.40
C ASN A 182 14.70 3.09 15.12
N GLY A 183 15.06 2.58 13.93
CA GLY A 183 14.31 2.82 12.71
C GLY A 183 12.86 2.31 12.85
N HIS A 184 11.94 3.24 13.04
CA HIS A 184 10.55 2.94 13.42
C HIS A 184 9.80 2.15 12.35
N VAL A 185 10.07 2.38 11.06
CA VAL A 185 9.48 1.60 9.96
C VAL A 185 10.03 0.18 9.96
N GLY A 186 11.34 0.02 10.10
CA GLY A 186 11.98 -1.29 10.14
C GLY A 186 11.47 -2.17 11.30
N THR A 187 11.35 -1.59 12.50
CA THR A 187 10.78 -2.29 13.67
C THR A 187 9.30 -2.62 13.48
N PHE A 188 8.51 -1.68 12.97
CA PHE A 188 7.09 -1.93 12.69
C PHE A 188 6.90 -3.07 11.68
N LEU A 189 7.65 -3.05 10.58
CA LEU A 189 7.59 -4.08 9.55
C LEU A 189 7.96 -5.45 10.11
N PHE A 190 8.96 -5.54 10.99
CA PHE A 190 9.32 -6.79 11.66
C PHE A 190 8.13 -7.42 12.38
N ASP A 191 7.47 -6.64 13.24
CA ASP A 191 6.36 -7.12 14.04
C ASP A 191 5.18 -7.53 13.16
N VAL A 192 4.84 -6.73 12.15
CA VAL A 192 3.73 -7.02 11.25
C VAL A 192 4.00 -8.28 10.45
N PHE A 193 5.19 -8.40 9.85
CA PHE A 193 5.49 -9.49 8.92
C PHE A 193 5.70 -10.82 9.64
N SER A 194 6.21 -10.80 10.88
CA SER A 194 6.34 -12.01 11.69
C SER A 194 4.99 -12.63 12.08
N GLN A 195 3.93 -11.83 12.12
CA GLN A 195 2.61 -12.24 12.63
C GLN A 195 1.53 -12.37 11.55
N ASN A 196 1.79 -11.90 10.33
CA ASN A 196 0.76 -11.78 9.31
C ASN A 196 1.25 -12.23 7.92
N SER A 197 0.37 -12.90 7.20
CA SER A 197 0.46 -13.02 5.74
C SER A 197 0.27 -11.63 5.10
N VAL A 198 0.98 -11.37 4.01
CA VAL A 198 1.03 -10.05 3.36
C VAL A 198 0.84 -10.19 1.86
N ILE A 199 -0.02 -9.34 1.29
CA ILE A 199 -0.23 -9.25 -0.15
C ILE A 199 0.21 -7.88 -0.65
N PHE A 200 1.27 -7.85 -1.44
CA PHE A 200 1.77 -6.65 -2.11
C PHE A 200 1.07 -6.44 -3.45
N THR A 201 0.61 -5.23 -3.72
CA THR A 201 -0.05 -4.86 -4.98
C THR A 201 0.20 -3.40 -5.35
N GLY A 202 0.19 -3.09 -6.65
CA GLY A 202 0.48 -1.73 -7.12
C GLY A 202 1.97 -1.37 -7.09
N PHE A 203 2.87 -2.34 -7.16
CA PHE A 203 4.31 -2.12 -7.22
C PHE A 203 4.86 -2.39 -8.61
N SER A 204 5.79 -1.54 -9.03
CA SER A 204 6.63 -1.77 -10.21
C SER A 204 7.93 -2.47 -9.82
N LEU A 205 8.68 -2.93 -10.82
CA LEU A 205 9.87 -3.79 -10.64
C LEU A 205 11.18 -3.05 -10.89
N ASN A 206 11.28 -1.80 -10.41
CA ASN A 206 12.46 -0.97 -10.60
C ASN A 206 13.36 -0.95 -9.33
N LYS A 207 14.67 -0.85 -9.54
CA LYS A 207 15.69 -0.85 -8.47
C LYS A 207 15.56 0.26 -7.41
N HIS A 208 14.87 1.35 -7.74
CA HIS A 208 14.70 2.51 -6.84
C HIS A 208 13.28 2.62 -6.28
N GLU A 209 12.50 1.55 -6.39
CA GLU A 209 11.16 1.52 -5.80
C GLU A 209 11.24 1.43 -4.27
N PRO A 210 10.37 2.14 -3.54
CA PRO A 210 10.36 2.12 -2.09
C PRO A 210 10.19 0.72 -1.48
N VAL A 211 9.55 -0.21 -2.20
CA VAL A 211 9.39 -1.61 -1.78
C VAL A 211 10.72 -2.35 -1.60
N ASN A 212 11.80 -1.92 -2.26
CA ASN A 212 13.12 -2.56 -2.11
C ASN A 212 13.67 -2.38 -0.70
N TYR A 213 13.41 -1.22 -0.07
CA TYR A 213 13.77 -0.96 1.32
C TYR A 213 12.98 -1.84 2.29
N VAL A 214 11.70 -2.11 1.98
CA VAL A 214 10.88 -3.06 2.72
C VAL A 214 11.47 -4.46 2.64
N LEU A 215 11.81 -4.95 1.44
CA LEU A 215 12.42 -6.27 1.26
C LEU A 215 13.78 -6.37 1.96
N GLN A 216 14.64 -5.36 1.83
CA GLN A 216 15.93 -5.32 2.52
C GLN A 216 15.76 -5.35 4.04
N ALA A 217 14.79 -4.62 4.60
CA ALA A 217 14.52 -4.67 6.03
C ALA A 217 14.09 -6.08 6.46
N ILE A 218 13.21 -6.73 5.69
CA ILE A 218 12.79 -8.12 5.92
C ILE A 218 13.98 -9.09 5.89
N LEU A 219 14.88 -8.94 4.92
CA LEU A 219 16.08 -9.77 4.80
C LEU A 219 17.02 -9.61 6.00
N ARG A 220 17.30 -8.35 6.38
CA ARG A 220 18.13 -8.05 7.56
C ARG A 220 17.53 -8.61 8.85
N ILE A 221 16.21 -8.57 8.97
CA ILE A 221 15.48 -9.18 10.07
C ILE A 221 15.71 -10.69 10.11
N LYS A 222 15.51 -11.38 8.97
CA LYS A 222 15.69 -12.83 8.88
C LYS A 222 17.11 -13.23 9.27
N GLU A 223 18.09 -12.50 8.77
CA GLU A 223 19.50 -12.70 9.09
C GLU A 223 19.77 -12.48 10.58
N LYS A 224 19.37 -11.31 11.12
CA LYS A 224 19.61 -10.93 12.52
C LYS A 224 19.04 -11.93 13.52
N PHE A 225 17.87 -12.50 13.23
CA PHE A 225 17.18 -13.43 14.12
C PHE A 225 17.32 -14.90 13.68
N ASN A 226 18.14 -15.18 12.67
CA ASN A 226 18.33 -16.51 12.09
C ASN A 226 16.99 -17.23 11.77
N ILE A 227 16.03 -16.48 11.23
CA ILE A 227 14.68 -16.97 10.93
C ILE A 227 14.74 -17.74 9.61
N THR A 228 14.80 -19.06 9.70
CA THR A 228 14.82 -19.97 8.54
C THR A 228 13.41 -20.39 8.11
N ASN A 229 12.49 -20.48 9.07
CA ASN A 229 11.09 -20.87 8.89
C ASN A 229 10.15 -19.69 9.20
N ILE A 230 9.47 -19.21 8.17
CA ILE A 230 8.37 -18.25 8.30
C ILE A 230 7.09 -19.03 7.99
N SER A 231 6.16 -19.06 8.95
CA SER A 231 4.86 -19.70 8.77
C SER A 231 3.90 -18.85 7.93
N GLN A 232 4.15 -17.54 7.87
CA GLN A 232 3.32 -16.60 7.12
C GLN A 232 3.60 -16.66 5.62
N ASP A 233 2.55 -16.49 4.83
CA ASP A 233 2.66 -16.46 3.37
C ASP A 233 2.69 -15.01 2.88
N TRP A 234 3.75 -14.65 2.15
CA TRP A 234 3.90 -13.33 1.56
C TRP A 234 3.86 -13.45 0.05
N LYS A 235 2.99 -12.67 -0.59
CA LYS A 235 2.78 -12.70 -2.03
C LYS A 235 2.84 -11.31 -2.64
N ILE A 236 3.39 -11.19 -3.84
CA ILE A 236 3.37 -9.95 -4.63
C ILE A 236 2.65 -10.17 -5.96
N LEU A 237 1.66 -9.32 -6.25
CA LEU A 237 0.96 -9.30 -7.54
C LEU A 237 1.75 -8.46 -8.54
N LEU A 238 2.15 -9.09 -9.64
CA LEU A 238 2.93 -8.47 -10.70
C LEU A 238 2.30 -8.69 -12.08
N PRO A 239 2.41 -7.73 -13.00
CA PRO A 239 1.95 -7.91 -14.36
C PRO A 239 2.78 -8.99 -15.06
N ASN A 240 2.10 -9.84 -15.83
CA ASN A 240 2.71 -10.87 -16.64
C ASN A 240 3.44 -10.25 -17.84
N GLY A 241 4.59 -10.81 -18.20
CA GLY A 241 5.38 -10.38 -19.35
C GLY A 241 6.17 -9.08 -19.17
N GLU A 242 6.14 -8.44 -18.00
CA GLU A 242 7.04 -7.31 -17.74
C GLU A 242 8.46 -7.76 -17.42
N LYS A 243 9.44 -7.02 -17.96
CA LYS A 243 10.84 -7.18 -17.60
C LYS A 243 11.00 -6.83 -16.11
N ARG A 244 11.69 -7.70 -15.40
CA ARG A 244 11.99 -7.52 -13.98
C ARG A 244 13.44 -7.10 -13.83
N ASP A 245 13.68 -6.22 -12.88
CA ASP A 245 15.03 -6.01 -12.40
C ASP A 245 15.54 -7.32 -11.73
N PRO A 246 16.74 -7.81 -12.12
CA PRO A 246 17.30 -9.04 -11.53
C PRO A 246 17.54 -8.92 -10.03
N GLU A 247 18.05 -7.78 -9.56
CA GLU A 247 18.36 -7.58 -8.13
C GLU A 247 17.09 -7.65 -7.29
N PHE A 248 15.99 -7.08 -7.79
CA PHE A 248 14.70 -7.21 -7.13
C PHE A 248 14.16 -8.64 -7.12
N SER A 249 14.33 -9.36 -8.23
CA SER A 249 13.90 -10.76 -8.34
C SER A 249 14.64 -11.63 -7.31
N ASP A 250 15.94 -11.41 -7.17
CA ASP A 250 16.78 -12.08 -6.16
C ASP A 250 16.33 -11.71 -4.74
N GLN A 251 16.01 -10.44 -4.48
CA GLN A 251 15.49 -10.00 -3.17
C GLN A 251 14.16 -10.68 -2.82
N LEU A 252 13.22 -10.82 -3.78
CA LEU A 252 11.96 -11.52 -3.55
C LEU A 252 12.20 -12.99 -3.20
N GLU A 253 13.11 -13.67 -3.92
CA GLU A 253 13.45 -15.07 -3.68
C GLU A 253 14.08 -15.27 -2.30
N GLN A 254 15.08 -14.46 -1.95
CA GLN A 254 15.70 -14.48 -0.62
C GLN A 254 14.67 -14.16 0.48
N ALA A 255 13.77 -13.21 0.21
CA ALA A 255 12.69 -12.84 1.12
C ALA A 255 11.58 -13.89 1.16
N LYS A 256 11.64 -14.94 0.33
CA LYS A 256 10.61 -15.98 0.17
C LYS A 256 9.23 -15.39 -0.14
N VAL A 257 9.18 -14.28 -0.87
CA VAL A 257 7.95 -13.64 -1.31
C VAL A 257 7.50 -14.30 -2.62
N GLY A 258 6.40 -15.03 -2.57
CA GLY A 258 5.84 -15.70 -3.75
C GLY A 258 5.29 -14.69 -4.76
N THR A 259 5.50 -14.93 -6.05
CA THR A 259 4.95 -14.07 -7.09
C THR A 259 3.61 -14.59 -7.61
N ILE A 260 2.62 -13.71 -7.70
CA ILE A 260 1.33 -13.95 -8.37
C ILE A 260 1.30 -13.11 -9.65
N LEU A 261 1.08 -13.73 -10.79
CA LEU A 261 1.03 -13.03 -12.09
C LEU A 261 -0.40 -12.73 -12.49
N PHE A 262 -0.61 -11.54 -13.06
CA PHE A 262 -1.86 -11.20 -13.73
C PHE A 262 -1.57 -10.66 -15.14
N ASP A 263 -2.40 -11.00 -16.11
CA ASP A 263 -2.33 -10.47 -17.45
C ASP A 263 -2.90 -9.05 -17.48
N LYS A 264 -2.12 -8.11 -18.03
CA LYS A 264 -2.63 -6.78 -18.36
C LYS A 264 -3.66 -6.93 -19.48
N VAL A 265 -4.89 -6.49 -19.24
CA VAL A 265 -5.95 -6.50 -20.26
C VAL A 265 -5.85 -5.26 -21.16
N ASP A 266 -5.30 -4.16 -20.63
CA ASP A 266 -5.05 -2.91 -21.34
C ASP A 266 -3.90 -2.11 -20.68
N ALA A 267 -3.60 -0.93 -21.23
CA ALA A 267 -2.57 -0.02 -20.70
C ALA A 267 -2.90 0.56 -19.32
N SER A 268 -4.18 0.52 -18.90
CA SER A 268 -4.62 0.91 -17.55
C SER A 268 -4.54 -0.24 -16.55
N PHE A 269 -3.94 -1.37 -16.95
CA PHE A 269 -3.79 -2.57 -16.12
C PHE A 269 -5.14 -3.10 -15.61
N SER A 270 -6.22 -2.98 -16.39
CA SER A 270 -7.56 -3.41 -15.94
C SER A 270 -7.67 -4.89 -15.56
N GLY A 271 -6.70 -5.72 -15.97
CA GLY A 271 -6.54 -7.09 -15.48
C GLY A 271 -6.38 -7.17 -13.95
N LEU A 272 -5.68 -6.21 -13.34
CA LEU A 272 -5.53 -6.11 -11.88
C LEU A 272 -6.88 -5.87 -11.20
N ARG A 273 -7.71 -4.99 -11.77
CA ARG A 273 -9.09 -4.78 -11.32
C ARG A 273 -9.88 -6.07 -11.40
N LEU A 274 -9.79 -6.82 -12.50
CA LEU A 274 -10.52 -8.09 -12.66
C LEU A 274 -10.15 -9.10 -11.58
N VAL A 275 -8.85 -9.22 -11.25
CA VAL A 275 -8.38 -10.08 -10.15
C VAL A 275 -9.03 -9.66 -8.83
N TRP A 276 -8.88 -8.38 -8.45
CA TRP A 276 -9.41 -7.90 -7.18
C TRP A 276 -10.93 -7.96 -7.09
N LYS A 277 -11.63 -7.66 -8.19
CA LYS A 277 -13.08 -7.78 -8.29
C LYS A 277 -13.54 -9.20 -7.99
N LYS A 278 -12.88 -10.21 -8.57
CA LYS A 278 -13.22 -11.62 -8.32
C LYS A 278 -13.02 -12.00 -6.86
N VAL A 279 -11.91 -11.57 -6.26
CA VAL A 279 -11.64 -11.81 -4.83
C VAL A 279 -12.71 -11.15 -3.96
N ALA A 280 -13.01 -9.87 -4.19
CA ALA A 280 -14.02 -9.12 -3.44
C ALA A 280 -15.42 -9.73 -3.55
N ASP A 281 -15.83 -10.11 -4.76
CA ASP A 281 -17.14 -10.69 -5.01
C ASP A 281 -17.29 -12.08 -4.36
N THR A 282 -16.24 -12.93 -4.40
CA THR A 282 -16.24 -14.25 -3.76
C THR A 282 -16.31 -14.14 -2.23
N LEU A 283 -15.42 -13.36 -1.61
CA LEU A 283 -15.38 -13.22 -0.14
C LEU A 283 -16.66 -12.57 0.42
N ARG A 284 -17.30 -11.67 -0.34
CA ARG A 284 -18.59 -11.09 0.04
C ARG A 284 -19.70 -12.13 0.00
N TRP A 285 -19.69 -13.02 -0.98
CA TRP A 285 -20.70 -14.05 -1.14
C TRP A 285 -20.59 -15.14 -0.06
N GLU A 286 -19.37 -15.53 0.31
CA GLU A 286 -19.12 -16.48 1.40
C GLU A 286 -19.66 -15.96 2.73
N ARG A 287 -19.38 -14.69 3.06
CA ARG A 287 -19.90 -14.07 4.30
C ARG A 287 -21.42 -14.00 4.35
N ARG A 288 -22.09 -13.82 3.20
CA ARG A 288 -23.56 -13.84 3.12
C ARG A 288 -24.16 -15.24 3.37
N ARG A 289 -23.41 -16.31 3.07
CA ARG A 289 -23.84 -17.69 3.33
C ARG A 289 -23.69 -18.08 4.80
N GLU A 290 -22.69 -17.51 5.48
CA GLU A 290 -22.43 -17.76 6.90
C GLU A 290 -23.44 -17.08 7.83
N ILE A 291 -24.15 -16.04 7.37
CA ILE A 291 -25.27 -15.45 8.09
C ILE A 291 -26.52 -16.34 7.87
N PRO A 292 -27.02 -17.06 8.89
CA PRO A 292 -28.23 -17.87 8.72
C PRO A 292 -29.41 -16.95 8.39
N CYS A 293 -30.29 -17.39 7.48
CA CYS A 293 -31.57 -16.73 7.14
C CYS A 293 -32.56 -16.59 8.32
N SER A 294 -32.13 -16.66 9.58
CA SER A 294 -33.00 -16.63 10.76
C SER A 294 -33.22 -15.22 11.34
N LEU A 295 -33.15 -14.17 10.52
CA LEU A 295 -33.71 -12.86 10.85
C LEU A 295 -34.85 -12.58 9.87
N ASN A 296 -35.99 -13.21 10.14
CA ASN A 296 -37.26 -12.77 9.56
C ASN A 296 -37.52 -11.31 9.95
N PRO A 297 -38.08 -10.49 9.04
CA PRO A 297 -38.40 -9.11 9.34
C PRO A 297 -39.42 -9.07 10.47
N ILE A 298 -39.14 -8.19 11.44
CA ILE A 298 -40.02 -7.78 12.53
C ILE A 298 -41.44 -7.61 11.95
N THR A 299 -42.35 -8.43 12.43
CA THR A 299 -43.79 -8.29 12.20
C THR A 299 -44.20 -6.87 12.56
N LYS A 300 -44.80 -6.16 11.59
CA LYS A 300 -45.44 -4.87 11.83
C LYS A 300 -46.39 -4.98 13.02
N PRO A 301 -46.47 -3.99 13.92
CA PRO A 301 -47.54 -3.95 14.90
C PRO A 301 -48.87 -3.82 14.16
N ASN A 302 -49.80 -4.72 14.46
CA ASN A 302 -51.17 -4.67 13.97
C ASN A 302 -51.76 -3.29 14.31
N SER A 303 -52.08 -2.53 13.27
CA SER A 303 -53.09 -1.49 13.32
C SER A 303 -54.44 -2.21 13.25
N GLY A 304 -55.26 -2.01 14.27
CA GLY A 304 -56.59 -2.59 14.41
C GLY A 304 -57.34 -1.88 15.53
N GLU A 305 -57.89 -0.72 15.18
CA GLU A 305 -58.94 -0.03 15.92
C GLU A 305 -60.18 -0.92 16.10
N GLY A 306 -60.96 -0.69 17.16
CA GLY A 306 -62.40 -1.02 17.14
C GLY A 306 -63.02 -1.53 18.44
N TYR A 307 -63.46 -0.61 19.28
CA TYR A 307 -64.66 -0.61 20.16
C TYR A 307 -65.45 -1.92 20.37
N VAL A 308 -65.64 -2.31 21.64
CA VAL A 308 -66.91 -2.20 22.42
C VAL A 308 -66.58 -1.94 23.88
#